data_AF-A0A523HGB2-F1
#
_entry.id   AF-A0A523HGB2-F1
#
_cell.length_a   1.000
_cell.length_b   1.000
_cell.length_c   1.000
_cell.angle_alpha   90.00
_cell.angle_beta   90.00
_cell.angle_gamma   90.00
#
_symmetry.space_group_name_H-M   'P 1'
#
loop_
_entity.id
_entity.type
_entity.pdbx_description
1 polymer ?
#
loop_
_entity_poly.entity_id
_entity_poly.type
_entity_poly.pdbx_seq_one_letter_code
_entity_poly.pdbx_strand_id
1 'polypeptide(L)'
;MRITVKQSREQNKQLARFLQDAKTLSVSSFATSFEDRLGPDLYPAFFGRTLSLFAAGTDQRGRKYRDLLNEIPTETTVHERTFLFNFFKDVWSGHYHVLEIGPFLGGSTRAMAMGMQLNNSRLDRCRLFTFDKFDDYYSPDRLIAFLAPLFQKGLLGQEAEDHIKSTSEFQTLFRLIHQNHAYYRFLDHAEGVLPKTADEIAALKNIFRLPPAAMFDAVFIDGCKSWYGTKYFMQAVCDHVTPGSHFIFQDYGAFTCFWIPVFMTLMREHFKLVACVDNTYTFRLTKSLDAQTISAGFPDSPEQIDQATFEAIFEFLLMEAADRNDTFCLQNYELQHAAALAYLGDREEAYARIKRLLNIPYFRKYDSLIRLALECPTYTPEGNIYLSAPGADSN
;
A
#
# COMPACT_ATOMS: atom_id res chain seq x y z
N MET A 1 0.41 -27.90 -19.34
CA MET A 1 0.22 -28.66 -18.08
C MET A 1 -1.28 -28.87 -17.87
N ARG A 2 -1.83 -30.08 -18.10
CA ARG A 2 -3.28 -30.34 -17.94
C ARG A 2 -3.55 -30.79 -16.51
N ILE A 3 -3.81 -29.85 -15.61
CA ILE A 3 -4.44 -30.16 -14.31
C ILE A 3 -5.79 -30.78 -14.65
N THR A 4 -5.99 -32.04 -14.24
CA THR A 4 -7.21 -32.76 -14.63
C THR A 4 -8.41 -32.16 -13.90
N VAL A 5 -9.53 -31.99 -14.60
CA VAL A 5 -10.79 -31.45 -14.04
C VAL A 5 -11.23 -32.17 -12.74
N LYS A 6 -10.82 -33.44 -12.56
CA LYS A 6 -11.02 -34.20 -11.33
C LYS A 6 -10.21 -33.67 -10.13
N GLN A 7 -8.94 -33.30 -10.32
CA GLN A 7 -8.10 -32.72 -9.26
C GLN A 7 -8.68 -31.39 -8.77
N SER A 8 -9.13 -30.53 -9.69
CA SER A 8 -9.79 -29.26 -9.34
C SER A 8 -11.07 -29.46 -8.52
N ARG A 9 -11.92 -30.45 -8.88
CA ARG A 9 -13.15 -30.74 -8.12
C ARG A 9 -12.88 -31.26 -6.71
N GLU A 10 -11.87 -32.09 -6.52
CA GLU A 10 -11.53 -32.62 -5.19
C GLU A 10 -10.88 -31.54 -4.32
N GLN A 11 -9.99 -30.72 -4.88
CA GLN A 11 -9.45 -29.53 -4.21
C GLN A 11 -10.57 -28.57 -3.78
N ASN A 12 -11.56 -28.32 -4.64
CA ASN A 12 -12.71 -27.47 -4.30
C ASN A 12 -13.58 -28.05 -3.16
N LYS A 13 -13.78 -29.38 -3.11
CA LYS A 13 -14.53 -30.02 -2.01
C LYS A 13 -13.76 -29.99 -0.69
N GLN A 14 -12.45 -30.21 -0.74
CA GLN A 14 -11.59 -30.11 0.44
C GLN A 14 -11.55 -28.68 0.96
N LEU A 15 -11.44 -27.69 0.07
CA LEU A 15 -11.52 -26.27 0.43
C LEU A 15 -12.88 -25.93 1.07
N ALA A 16 -14.00 -26.40 0.50
CA ALA A 16 -15.34 -26.12 1.03
C ALA A 16 -15.57 -26.71 2.44
N ARG A 17 -15.15 -27.95 2.70
CA ARG A 17 -15.24 -28.55 4.04
C ARG A 17 -14.36 -27.81 5.04
N PHE A 18 -13.15 -27.48 4.63
CA PHE A 18 -12.21 -26.77 5.48
C PHE A 18 -12.67 -25.34 5.81
N LEU A 19 -13.30 -24.63 4.86
CA LEU A 19 -13.92 -23.31 5.09
C LEU A 19 -15.09 -23.37 6.09
N GLN A 20 -15.72 -24.53 6.29
CA GLN A 20 -16.70 -24.72 7.36
C GLN A 20 -16.01 -24.85 8.72
N ASP A 21 -14.93 -25.62 8.80
CA ASP A 21 -14.14 -25.80 10.03
C ASP A 21 -13.41 -24.51 10.45
N ALA A 22 -12.97 -23.72 9.47
CA ALA A 22 -12.35 -22.39 9.59
C ALA A 22 -13.09 -21.44 10.53
N LYS A 23 -14.43 -21.53 10.58
CA LYS A 23 -15.27 -20.64 11.39
C LYS A 23 -15.05 -20.80 12.90
N THR A 24 -14.36 -21.86 13.32
CA THR A 24 -14.16 -22.20 14.74
C THR A 24 -12.70 -22.10 15.21
N LEU A 25 -11.74 -21.91 14.29
CA LEU A 25 -10.33 -21.81 14.60
C LEU A 25 -9.90 -20.38 14.91
N SER A 26 -8.92 -20.21 15.79
CA SER A 26 -8.23 -18.92 15.95
C SER A 26 -7.45 -18.59 14.67
N VAL A 27 -7.43 -17.32 14.27
CA VAL A 27 -6.79 -16.87 13.02
C VAL A 27 -5.32 -17.26 12.92
N SER A 28 -4.59 -17.33 14.03
CA SER A 28 -3.17 -17.75 14.06
C SER A 28 -2.97 -19.24 13.77
N SER A 29 -3.79 -20.12 14.36
CA SER A 29 -3.76 -21.57 14.07
C SER A 29 -4.23 -21.87 12.64
N PHE A 30 -5.16 -21.06 12.16
CA PHE A 30 -5.70 -21.13 10.81
C PHE A 30 -4.66 -20.78 9.74
N ALA A 31 -3.91 -19.69 9.94
CA ALA A 31 -2.93 -19.17 8.98
C ALA A 31 -1.84 -20.18 8.62
N THR A 32 -1.19 -20.79 9.64
CA THR A 32 -0.04 -21.70 9.43
C THR A 32 -0.47 -22.96 8.66
N SER A 33 -1.59 -23.58 9.06
CA SER A 33 -2.10 -24.77 8.36
C SER A 33 -2.55 -24.47 6.93
N PHE A 34 -2.95 -23.23 6.63
CA PHE A 34 -3.37 -22.84 5.29
C PHE A 34 -2.19 -22.54 4.39
N GLU A 35 -1.17 -21.86 4.92
CA GLU A 35 0.07 -21.57 4.22
C GLU A 35 0.75 -22.88 3.77
N ASP A 36 0.83 -23.88 4.65
CA ASP A 36 1.38 -25.20 4.33
C ASP A 36 0.60 -25.93 3.22
N ARG A 37 -0.71 -25.67 3.09
CA ARG A 37 -1.59 -26.35 2.12
C ARG A 37 -1.70 -25.64 0.78
N LEU A 38 -1.82 -24.31 0.79
CA LEU A 38 -1.95 -23.50 -0.41
C LEU A 38 -0.59 -23.17 -1.03
N GLY A 39 0.50 -23.30 -0.25
CA GLY A 39 1.83 -22.92 -0.67
C GLY A 39 2.02 -21.41 -0.71
N PRO A 40 3.26 -20.95 -0.93
CA PRO A 40 3.61 -19.53 -0.94
C PRO A 40 2.93 -18.74 -2.07
N ASP A 41 2.47 -19.41 -3.13
CA ASP A 41 1.95 -18.76 -4.32
C ASP A 41 0.47 -18.36 -4.16
N LEU A 42 -0.37 -19.29 -3.70
CA LEU A 42 -1.82 -19.07 -3.60
C LEU A 42 -2.24 -18.50 -2.25
N TYR A 43 -1.45 -18.76 -1.20
CA TYR A 43 -1.80 -18.33 0.15
C TYR A 43 -1.98 -16.81 0.28
N PRO A 44 -1.07 -15.95 -0.22
CA PRO A 44 -1.19 -14.51 0.00
C PRO A 44 -2.45 -13.89 -0.59
N ALA A 45 -2.80 -14.24 -1.84
CA ALA A 45 -4.00 -13.72 -2.50
C ALA A 45 -5.28 -14.23 -1.82
N PHE A 46 -5.30 -15.50 -1.42
CA PHE A 46 -6.42 -16.07 -0.68
C PHE A 46 -6.60 -15.43 0.70
N PHE A 47 -5.50 -15.24 1.43
CA PHE A 47 -5.50 -14.68 2.76
C PHE A 47 -5.91 -13.20 2.74
N GLY A 48 -5.31 -12.40 1.86
CA GLY A 48 -5.68 -10.99 1.69
C GLY A 48 -7.15 -10.82 1.28
N ARG A 49 -7.63 -11.63 0.33
CA ARG A 49 -9.06 -11.65 -0.04
C ARG A 49 -9.96 -12.05 1.13
N THR A 50 -9.57 -13.03 1.93
CA THR A 50 -10.37 -13.46 3.09
C THR A 50 -10.53 -12.31 4.09
N LEU A 51 -9.45 -11.59 4.35
CA LEU A 51 -9.44 -10.41 5.22
C LEU A 51 -10.19 -9.21 4.62
N SER A 52 -10.43 -9.15 3.31
CA SER A 52 -11.10 -8.02 2.66
C SER A 52 -12.62 -8.16 2.49
N LEU A 53 -13.20 -9.34 2.74
CA LEU A 53 -14.62 -9.61 2.45
C LEU A 53 -15.60 -8.99 3.48
N PHE A 54 -15.32 -9.10 4.78
CA PHE A 54 -16.27 -8.69 5.82
C PHE A 54 -15.58 -8.01 7.00
N ALA A 55 -15.94 -6.76 7.30
CA ALA A 55 -15.51 -6.08 8.52
C ALA A 55 -16.27 -6.62 9.74
N ALA A 56 -15.64 -7.48 10.55
CA ALA A 56 -16.23 -8.07 11.76
C ALA A 56 -17.56 -8.83 11.59
N GLY A 57 -17.87 -9.34 10.40
CA GLY A 57 -19.04 -10.21 10.13
C GLY A 57 -20.17 -9.55 9.30
N THR A 58 -21.28 -10.28 9.11
CA THR A 58 -22.44 -9.86 8.29
C THR A 58 -23.61 -9.30 9.11
N ASP A 59 -23.46 -9.25 10.44
CA ASP A 59 -24.50 -8.78 11.36
C ASP A 59 -24.60 -7.24 11.39
N GLN A 60 -25.43 -6.71 12.30
CA GLN A 60 -25.59 -5.27 12.45
C GLN A 60 -24.29 -4.57 12.89
N ARG A 61 -23.45 -5.24 13.69
CA ARG A 61 -22.18 -4.70 14.14
C ARG A 61 -21.19 -4.59 12.98
N GLY A 62 -21.09 -5.61 12.14
CA GLY A 62 -20.26 -5.58 10.94
C GLY A 62 -20.69 -4.50 9.95
N ARG A 63 -22.01 -4.31 9.76
CA ARG A 63 -22.54 -3.19 8.96
C ARG A 63 -22.09 -1.82 9.50
N LYS A 64 -22.21 -1.60 10.81
CA LYS A 64 -21.75 -0.35 11.44
C LYS A 64 -20.27 -0.07 11.17
N TYR A 65 -19.41 -1.08 11.28
CA TYR A 65 -17.99 -0.90 11.00
C TYR A 65 -17.74 -0.60 9.52
N ARG A 66 -18.37 -1.33 8.60
CA ARG A 66 -18.25 -1.05 7.17
C ARG A 66 -18.67 0.38 6.82
N ASP A 67 -19.75 0.88 7.41
CA ASP A 67 -20.23 2.24 7.15
C ASP A 67 -19.20 3.27 7.66
N LEU A 68 -18.61 3.05 8.84
CA LEU A 68 -17.54 3.90 9.38
C LEU A 68 -16.25 3.86 8.53
N LEU A 69 -15.88 2.69 8.01
CA LEU A 69 -14.72 2.52 7.12
C LEU A 69 -14.91 3.26 5.80
N ASN A 70 -16.15 3.44 5.34
CA ASN A 70 -16.46 4.10 4.06
C ASN A 70 -16.92 5.55 4.22
N GLU A 71 -16.83 6.10 5.43
CA GLU A 71 -17.31 7.45 5.70
C GLU A 71 -16.32 8.52 5.25
N ILE A 72 -15.01 8.30 5.44
CA ILE A 72 -13.95 9.24 5.02
C ILE A 72 -13.63 9.01 3.54
N PRO A 73 -13.73 10.05 2.68
CA PRO A 73 -13.20 10.01 1.32
C PRO A 73 -11.69 9.71 1.28
N THR A 74 -11.26 8.76 0.45
CA THR A 74 -9.87 8.25 0.42
C THR A 74 -9.58 7.55 -0.90
N GLU A 75 -8.29 7.44 -1.24
CA GLU A 75 -7.79 6.72 -2.43
C GLU A 75 -7.72 5.21 -2.22
N THR A 76 -7.78 4.73 -0.98
CA THR A 76 -7.87 3.28 -0.72
C THR A 76 -9.19 2.71 -1.24
N THR A 77 -9.21 1.45 -1.63
CA THR A 77 -10.46 0.76 -1.95
C THR A 77 -11.20 0.32 -0.68
N VAL A 78 -12.49 -0.03 -0.83
CA VAL A 78 -13.26 -0.63 0.27
C VAL A 78 -12.62 -1.93 0.76
N HIS A 79 -12.03 -2.72 -0.15
CA HIS A 79 -11.39 -3.98 0.19
C HIS A 79 -10.09 -3.75 0.96
N GLU A 80 -9.29 -2.75 0.57
CA GLU A 80 -8.05 -2.38 1.28
C GLU A 80 -8.36 -1.94 2.72
N ARG A 81 -9.37 -1.07 2.92
CA ARG A 81 -9.77 -0.67 4.28
C ARG A 81 -10.33 -1.82 5.11
N THR A 82 -11.12 -2.69 4.50
CA THR A 82 -11.64 -3.88 5.20
C THR A 82 -10.51 -4.84 5.57
N PHE A 83 -9.55 -5.03 4.67
CA PHE A 83 -8.33 -5.78 4.91
C PHE A 83 -7.53 -5.21 6.08
N LEU A 84 -7.22 -3.90 6.06
CA LEU A 84 -6.47 -3.25 7.14
C LEU A 84 -7.19 -3.40 8.48
N PHE A 85 -8.50 -3.15 8.52
CA PHE A 85 -9.30 -3.34 9.73
C PHE A 85 -9.17 -4.77 10.30
N ASN A 86 -9.37 -5.79 9.47
CA ASN A 86 -9.29 -7.18 9.93
C ASN A 86 -7.85 -7.62 10.23
N PHE A 87 -6.87 -7.14 9.47
CA PHE A 87 -5.45 -7.41 9.72
C PHE A 87 -5.06 -6.91 11.12
N PHE A 88 -5.37 -5.66 11.45
CA PHE A 88 -5.04 -5.12 12.76
C PHE A 88 -5.89 -5.66 13.89
N LYS A 89 -7.09 -6.18 13.60
CA LYS A 89 -7.95 -6.85 14.58
C LYS A 89 -7.46 -8.26 14.92
N ASP A 90 -7.08 -9.05 13.92
CA ASP A 90 -6.94 -10.50 14.04
C ASP A 90 -5.52 -11.05 13.75
N VAL A 91 -4.66 -10.29 13.06
CA VAL A 91 -3.33 -10.75 12.60
C VAL A 91 -2.19 -10.05 13.32
N TRP A 92 -2.28 -8.73 13.49
CA TRP A 92 -1.27 -7.96 14.22
C TRP A 92 -1.10 -8.47 15.65
N SER A 93 0.15 -8.61 16.10
CA SER A 93 0.53 -9.16 17.41
C SER A 93 0.02 -8.33 18.59
N GLY A 94 -0.04 -7.00 18.43
CA GLY A 94 -0.42 -6.09 19.49
C GLY A 94 0.70 -5.76 20.50
N HIS A 95 1.96 -6.15 20.26
CA HIS A 95 3.05 -6.01 21.24
C HIS A 95 3.86 -4.70 21.12
N TYR A 96 4.02 -4.20 19.90
CA TYR A 96 4.70 -2.95 19.58
C TYR A 96 3.76 -1.97 18.85
N HIS A 97 4.25 -0.79 18.47
CA HIS A 97 3.45 0.25 17.83
C HIS A 97 3.10 -0.10 16.37
N VAL A 98 2.20 0.69 15.79
CA VAL A 98 1.89 0.68 14.37
C VAL A 98 2.34 2.00 13.77
N LEU A 99 3.00 1.95 12.62
CA LEU A 99 3.43 3.12 11.86
C LEU A 99 2.61 3.23 10.58
N GLU A 100 2.21 4.45 10.22
CA GLU A 100 1.58 4.80 8.96
C GLU A 100 2.32 6.02 8.36
N ILE A 101 2.67 5.92 7.08
CA ILE A 101 3.20 7.05 6.30
C ILE A 101 2.27 7.36 5.14
N GLY A 102 1.85 8.61 5.02
CA GLY A 102 0.89 9.09 4.02
C GLY A 102 -0.58 8.76 4.33
N PRO A 103 -1.13 9.10 5.52
CA PRO A 103 -2.53 8.86 5.85
C PRO A 103 -3.53 9.68 5.03
N PHE A 104 -3.11 10.80 4.40
CA PHE A 104 -4.00 11.81 3.83
C PHE A 104 -5.11 12.21 4.83
N LEU A 105 -6.39 12.04 4.49
CA LEU A 105 -7.53 12.32 5.39
C LEU A 105 -7.85 11.19 6.38
N GLY A 106 -7.07 10.11 6.38
CA GLY A 106 -7.11 9.05 7.38
C GLY A 106 -8.13 7.94 7.16
N GLY A 107 -8.47 7.63 5.91
CA GLY A 107 -9.29 6.47 5.57
C GLY A 107 -8.63 5.14 6.00
N SER A 108 -7.34 4.98 5.71
CA SER A 108 -6.49 3.88 6.19
C SER A 108 -6.26 3.98 7.70
N THR A 109 -5.95 5.17 8.23
CA THR A 109 -5.81 5.42 9.67
C THR A 109 -7.00 4.87 10.45
N ARG A 110 -8.23 5.24 10.04
CA ARG A 110 -9.45 4.78 10.71
C ARG A 110 -9.58 3.28 10.67
N ALA A 111 -9.29 2.65 9.53
CA ALA A 111 -9.34 1.20 9.39
C ALA A 111 -8.38 0.51 10.38
N MET A 112 -7.12 0.92 10.40
CA MET A 112 -6.11 0.37 11.30
C MET A 112 -6.45 0.64 12.77
N ALA A 113 -6.78 1.88 13.12
CA ALA A 113 -7.07 2.27 14.50
C ALA A 113 -8.28 1.53 15.08
N MET A 114 -9.33 1.33 14.28
CA MET A 114 -10.49 0.55 14.68
C MET A 114 -10.17 -0.95 14.80
N GLY A 115 -9.33 -1.50 13.93
CA GLY A 115 -8.83 -2.87 14.05
C GLY A 115 -8.03 -3.05 15.34
N MET A 116 -7.06 -2.16 15.59
CA MET A 116 -6.27 -2.12 16.83
C MET A 116 -7.14 -1.99 18.08
N GLN A 117 -8.23 -1.21 18.03
CA GLN A 117 -9.17 -1.07 19.15
C GLN A 117 -9.83 -2.40 19.54
N LEU A 118 -10.03 -3.29 18.57
CA LEU A 118 -10.72 -4.57 18.76
C LEU A 118 -9.76 -5.75 18.90
N ASN A 119 -8.46 -5.53 18.78
CA ASN A 119 -7.46 -6.57 18.93
C ASN A 119 -7.29 -6.91 20.42
N ASN A 120 -7.64 -8.14 20.78
CA ASN A 120 -7.57 -8.62 22.16
C ASN A 120 -6.13 -8.79 22.69
N SER A 121 -5.14 -8.84 21.81
CA SER A 121 -3.72 -8.96 22.14
C SER A 121 -3.02 -7.60 22.27
N ARG A 122 -3.69 -6.49 21.94
CA ARG A 122 -3.09 -5.16 22.01
C ARG A 122 -2.74 -4.79 23.45
N LEU A 123 -1.48 -4.44 23.67
CA LEU A 123 -1.03 -3.79 24.90
C LEU A 123 -1.46 -2.31 24.94
N ASP A 124 -1.86 -1.81 26.11
CA ASP A 124 -2.36 -0.43 26.27
C ASP A 124 -1.33 0.65 25.88
N ARG A 125 -0.04 0.33 25.93
CA ARG A 125 1.04 1.23 25.50
C ARG A 125 1.14 1.38 23.98
N CYS A 126 0.55 0.47 23.20
CA CYS A 126 0.67 0.49 21.75
C CYS A 126 -0.12 1.67 21.17
N ARG A 127 0.50 2.34 20.20
CA ARG A 127 0.01 3.57 19.58
C ARG A 127 0.06 3.41 18.06
N LEU A 128 -0.79 4.14 17.37
CA LEU A 128 -0.74 4.32 15.93
C LEU A 128 -0.06 5.66 15.67
N PHE A 129 1.12 5.63 15.09
CA PHE A 129 1.84 6.83 14.65
C PHE A 129 1.57 7.06 13.17
N THR A 130 1.04 8.23 12.84
CA THR A 130 0.78 8.62 11.45
C THR A 130 1.62 9.85 11.09
N PHE A 131 2.30 9.77 9.96
CA PHE A 131 3.12 10.86 9.45
C PHE A 131 2.68 11.23 8.04
N ASP A 132 2.56 12.53 7.79
CA ASP A 132 2.24 13.10 6.48
C ASP A 132 2.94 14.45 6.34
N LYS A 133 3.01 15.01 5.13
CA LYS A 133 3.31 16.42 4.95
C LYS A 133 2.14 17.33 5.34
N PHE A 134 0.92 16.80 5.39
CA PHE A 134 -0.31 17.51 5.74
C PHE A 134 -0.63 18.75 4.90
N ASP A 135 -0.07 18.85 3.69
CA ASP A 135 -0.25 20.03 2.82
C ASP A 135 -0.24 19.64 1.32
N ASP A 136 -0.76 20.52 0.47
CA ASP A 136 -0.61 20.50 -0.99
C ASP A 136 -1.01 19.17 -1.69
N TYR A 137 -2.09 18.50 -1.27
CA TYR A 137 -2.67 17.41 -2.07
C TYR A 137 -3.72 17.92 -3.06
N TYR A 138 -4.58 18.83 -2.62
CA TYR A 138 -5.64 19.43 -3.41
C TYR A 138 -5.67 20.94 -3.22
N SER A 139 -6.15 21.68 -4.23
CA SER A 139 -6.55 23.07 -4.00
C SER A 139 -7.68 23.15 -2.97
N PRO A 140 -7.85 24.27 -2.25
CA PRO A 140 -8.93 24.42 -1.27
C PRO A 140 -10.31 24.05 -1.80
N ASP A 141 -10.68 24.53 -2.99
CA ASP A 141 -11.98 24.23 -3.62
C ASP A 141 -12.16 22.74 -3.92
N ARG A 142 -11.09 22.09 -4.43
CA ARG A 142 -11.12 20.64 -4.70
C ARG A 142 -11.21 19.84 -3.40
N LEU A 143 -10.53 20.27 -2.34
CA LEU A 143 -10.59 19.62 -1.03
C LEU A 143 -11.99 19.75 -0.41
N ILE A 144 -12.62 20.92 -0.48
CA ILE A 144 -14.01 21.13 -0.04
C ILE A 144 -14.96 20.23 -0.83
N ALA A 145 -14.83 20.18 -2.16
CA ALA A 145 -15.66 19.30 -3.00
C ALA A 145 -15.47 17.82 -2.65
N PHE A 146 -14.23 17.39 -2.39
CA PHE A 146 -13.90 16.04 -1.98
C PHE A 146 -14.51 15.68 -0.60
N LEU A 147 -14.52 16.64 0.33
CA LEU A 147 -15.06 16.51 1.68
C LEU A 147 -16.57 16.76 1.79
N ALA A 148 -17.26 17.13 0.70
CA ALA A 148 -18.68 17.44 0.70
C ALA A 148 -19.57 16.39 1.42
N PRO A 149 -19.33 15.06 1.29
CA PRO A 149 -20.10 14.06 2.03
C PRO A 149 -19.99 14.19 3.57
N LEU A 150 -18.87 14.67 4.10
CA LEU A 150 -18.68 14.85 5.55
C LEU A 150 -19.41 16.09 6.07
N PHE A 151 -19.39 17.19 5.29
CA PHE A 151 -20.16 18.40 5.60
C PHE A 151 -21.67 18.12 5.57
N GLN A 152 -22.16 17.39 4.57
CA GLN A 152 -23.57 17.02 4.45
C GLN A 152 -24.08 16.17 5.62
N LYS A 153 -23.20 15.32 6.18
CA LYS A 153 -23.50 14.49 7.37
C LYS A 153 -23.34 15.26 8.70
N GLY A 154 -22.87 16.51 8.67
CA GLY A 154 -22.58 17.31 9.87
C GLY A 154 -21.37 16.82 10.66
N LEU A 155 -20.47 16.04 10.03
CA LEU A 155 -19.24 15.55 10.67
C LEU A 155 -18.13 16.61 10.64
N LEU A 156 -18.20 17.51 9.67
CA LEU A 156 -17.40 18.73 9.61
C LEU A 156 -18.34 19.94 9.59
N GLY A 157 -17.97 20.99 10.33
CA GLY A 157 -18.71 22.25 10.42
C GLY A 157 -18.00 23.40 9.71
N GLN A 158 -18.56 24.61 9.84
CA GLN A 158 -18.04 25.82 9.20
C GLN A 158 -16.55 26.09 9.52
N GLU A 159 -16.12 25.80 10.75
CA GLU A 159 -14.71 25.94 11.16
C GLU A 159 -13.74 25.17 10.26
N ALA A 160 -14.11 23.95 9.84
CA ALA A 160 -13.29 23.15 8.96
C ALA A 160 -13.21 23.75 7.54
N GLU A 161 -14.34 24.27 7.03
CA GLU A 161 -14.38 24.92 5.72
C GLU A 161 -13.56 26.21 5.70
N ASP A 162 -13.67 27.03 6.75
CA ASP A 162 -12.91 28.28 6.89
C ASP A 162 -11.40 28.00 7.00
N HIS A 163 -11.02 26.90 7.68
CA HIS A 163 -9.63 26.47 7.77
C HIS A 163 -9.05 26.04 6.41
N ILE A 164 -9.80 25.24 5.63
CA ILE A 164 -9.39 24.83 4.27
C ILE A 164 -9.12 26.04 3.39
N LYS A 165 -10.01 27.05 3.42
CA LYS A 165 -9.90 28.26 2.61
C LYS A 165 -8.70 29.13 2.99
N SER A 166 -8.16 28.99 4.21
CA SER A 166 -7.12 29.87 4.72
C SER A 166 -5.70 29.30 4.69
N THR A 167 -5.52 27.98 4.78
CA THR A 167 -4.19 27.41 5.08
C THR A 167 -3.64 26.37 4.11
N SER A 168 -4.46 25.80 3.20
CA SER A 168 -4.16 24.58 2.38
C SER A 168 -3.70 23.32 3.15
N GLU A 169 -3.20 23.49 4.38
CA GLU A 169 -2.93 22.48 5.36
C GLU A 169 -4.21 21.72 5.75
N PHE A 170 -4.09 20.40 5.93
CA PHE A 170 -5.20 19.54 6.34
C PHE A 170 -4.92 18.76 7.63
N GLN A 171 -3.84 19.06 8.36
CA GLN A 171 -3.58 18.42 9.67
C GLN A 171 -4.73 18.68 10.67
N THR A 172 -5.25 19.91 10.71
CA THR A 172 -6.40 20.24 11.54
C THR A 172 -7.63 19.43 11.12
N LEU A 173 -7.86 19.26 9.82
CA LEU A 173 -8.99 18.47 9.31
C LEU A 173 -8.86 17.00 9.70
N PHE A 174 -7.66 16.43 9.55
CA PHE A 174 -7.36 15.09 10.01
C PHE A 174 -7.72 14.92 11.48
N ARG A 175 -7.26 15.85 12.35
CA ARG A 175 -7.64 15.86 13.76
C ARG A 175 -9.16 15.91 13.97
N LEU A 176 -9.86 16.84 13.31
CA LEU A 176 -11.31 17.01 13.44
C LEU A 176 -12.09 15.73 13.07
N ILE A 177 -11.66 15.04 12.01
CA ILE A 177 -12.26 13.78 11.53
C ILE A 177 -12.09 12.64 12.55
N HIS A 178 -10.99 12.63 13.31
CA HIS A 178 -10.63 11.50 14.18
C HIS A 178 -10.91 11.72 15.66
N GLN A 179 -10.88 12.96 16.17
CA GLN A 179 -10.87 13.27 17.61
C GLN A 179 -12.08 12.75 18.42
N ASN A 180 -13.22 12.57 17.76
CA ASN A 180 -14.46 12.11 18.40
C ASN A 180 -14.60 10.58 18.42
N HIS A 181 -13.59 9.84 17.98
CA HIS A 181 -13.60 8.38 18.00
C HIS A 181 -12.84 7.82 19.21
N ALA A 182 -13.31 6.69 19.75
CA ALA A 182 -12.69 6.03 20.89
C ALA A 182 -11.22 5.62 20.67
N TYR A 183 -10.80 5.42 19.41
CA TYR A 183 -9.43 5.10 19.07
C TYR A 183 -8.47 6.29 19.16
N TYR A 184 -8.97 7.53 19.18
CA TYR A 184 -8.14 8.73 19.10
C TYR A 184 -7.12 8.84 20.25
N ARG A 185 -7.43 8.28 21.43
CA ARG A 185 -6.54 8.26 22.61
C ARG A 185 -5.18 7.59 22.39
N PHE A 186 -5.06 6.75 21.36
CA PHE A 186 -3.81 6.08 20.99
C PHE A 186 -3.36 6.41 19.55
N LEU A 187 -3.94 7.44 18.94
CA LEU A 187 -3.53 7.96 17.65
C LEU A 187 -2.60 9.16 17.87
N ASP A 188 -1.34 9.01 17.46
CA ASP A 188 -0.39 10.11 17.32
C ASP A 188 -0.28 10.48 15.84
N HIS A 189 -0.40 11.76 15.53
CA HIS A 189 -0.19 12.27 14.18
C HIS A 189 0.80 13.43 14.23
N ALA A 190 1.71 13.46 13.28
CA ALA A 190 2.75 14.48 13.20
C ALA A 190 3.12 14.78 11.75
N GLU A 191 3.59 15.99 11.48
CA GLU A 191 4.21 16.28 10.20
C GLU A 191 5.52 15.50 10.07
N GLY A 192 5.74 14.90 8.91
CA GLY A 192 6.91 14.09 8.61
C GLY A 192 7.09 13.94 7.11
N VAL A 193 7.82 14.87 6.50
CA VAL A 193 8.05 14.93 5.06
C VAL A 193 9.16 13.97 4.67
N LEU A 194 8.89 13.09 3.70
CA LEU A 194 9.91 12.27 3.08
C LEU A 194 10.65 13.06 2.00
N PRO A 195 12.00 13.03 1.96
CA PRO A 195 12.76 13.63 0.88
C PRO A 195 12.52 12.89 -0.43
N LYS A 196 12.40 13.64 -1.52
CA LYS A 196 12.28 13.08 -2.87
C LYS A 196 13.63 12.77 -3.51
N THR A 197 14.67 13.48 -3.08
CA THR A 197 16.07 13.31 -3.49
C THR A 197 17.00 13.44 -2.27
N ALA A 198 18.26 13.00 -2.39
CA ALA A 198 19.24 13.11 -1.31
C ALA A 198 19.51 14.57 -0.90
N ASP A 199 19.53 15.48 -1.87
CA ASP A 199 19.85 16.89 -1.66
C ASP A 199 18.77 17.64 -0.86
N GLU A 200 17.53 17.15 -0.87
CA GLU A 200 16.41 17.76 -0.13
C GLU A 200 16.56 17.61 1.39
N ILE A 201 17.32 16.64 1.89
CA ILE A 201 17.41 16.33 3.33
C ILE A 201 17.74 17.56 4.17
N ALA A 202 18.73 18.34 3.74
CA ALA A 202 19.18 19.52 4.48
C ALA A 202 18.19 20.70 4.42
N ALA A 203 17.31 20.71 3.41
CA ALA A 203 16.36 21.79 3.17
C ALA A 203 14.99 21.56 3.85
N LEU A 204 14.65 20.31 4.17
CA LEU A 204 13.35 19.95 4.76
C LEU A 204 13.29 20.32 6.24
N LYS A 205 12.35 21.21 6.60
CA LYS A 205 12.12 21.63 7.99
C LYS A 205 11.58 20.50 8.88
N ASN A 206 10.58 19.77 8.38
CA ASN A 206 9.87 18.74 9.12
C ASN A 206 10.15 17.36 8.51
N ILE A 207 11.43 17.06 8.28
CA ILE A 207 11.82 15.77 7.73
C ILE A 207 11.33 14.63 8.64
N PHE A 208 10.81 13.58 8.02
CA PHE A 208 10.33 12.40 8.72
C PHE A 208 11.39 11.83 9.67
N ARG A 209 11.02 11.68 10.95
CA ARG A 209 11.83 11.08 12.01
C ARG A 209 10.94 10.31 12.97
N LEU A 210 11.37 9.12 13.34
CA LEU A 210 10.68 8.31 14.33
C LEU A 210 11.03 8.75 15.75
N PRO A 211 10.11 8.57 16.72
CA PRO A 211 10.44 8.76 18.12
C PRO A 211 11.57 7.81 18.55
N PRO A 212 12.56 8.29 19.33
CA PRO A 212 13.64 7.44 19.83
C PRO A 212 13.07 6.22 20.58
N ALA A 213 13.66 5.05 20.34
CA ALA A 213 13.30 3.77 20.96
C ALA A 213 11.86 3.26 20.70
N ALA A 214 11.08 3.89 19.81
CA ALA A 214 9.81 3.32 19.37
C ALA A 214 10.06 2.05 18.55
N MET A 215 9.40 0.95 18.89
CA MET A 215 9.43 -0.28 18.11
C MET A 215 8.09 -0.48 17.39
N PHE A 216 8.12 -1.09 16.20
CA PHE A 216 6.93 -1.31 15.38
C PHE A 216 6.79 -2.77 14.95
N ASP A 217 5.57 -3.30 15.10
CA ASP A 217 5.20 -4.64 14.63
C ASP A 217 4.52 -4.62 13.26
N ALA A 218 4.07 -3.44 12.83
CA ALA A 218 3.42 -3.23 11.55
C ALA A 218 3.67 -1.81 11.05
N VAL A 219 3.95 -1.70 9.75
CA VAL A 219 4.28 -0.45 9.05
C VAL A 219 3.44 -0.39 7.78
N PHE A 220 2.51 0.56 7.70
CA PHE A 220 1.69 0.83 6.53
C PHE A 220 2.26 2.00 5.71
N ILE A 221 2.40 1.81 4.40
CA ILE A 221 3.20 2.64 3.51
C ILE A 221 2.38 3.04 2.30
N ASP A 222 2.00 4.31 2.28
CA ASP A 222 1.33 4.99 1.17
C ASP A 222 2.14 6.24 0.76
N GLY A 223 2.79 6.93 1.70
CA GLY A 223 3.50 8.19 1.45
C GLY A 223 4.81 8.12 0.65
N CYS A 224 5.32 6.92 0.30
CA CYS A 224 6.57 6.77 -0.44
C CYS A 224 6.39 6.99 -1.95
N LYS A 225 6.25 8.27 -2.35
CA LYS A 225 6.00 8.69 -3.73
C LYS A 225 7.29 9.00 -4.53
N SER A 226 8.40 8.34 -4.21
CA SER A 226 9.65 8.48 -4.97
C SER A 226 10.62 7.34 -4.67
N TRP A 227 11.59 7.15 -5.56
CA TRP A 227 12.71 6.22 -5.37
C TRP A 227 13.47 6.51 -4.07
N TYR A 228 14.01 7.72 -3.93
CA TYR A 228 14.80 8.09 -2.76
C TYR A 228 13.96 8.17 -1.48
N GLY A 229 12.71 8.61 -1.56
CA GLY A 229 11.81 8.64 -0.42
C GLY A 229 11.55 7.24 0.14
N THR A 230 11.46 6.23 -0.73
CA THR A 230 11.39 4.82 -0.32
C THR A 230 12.68 4.39 0.38
N LYS A 231 13.85 4.71 -0.18
CA LYS A 231 15.15 4.42 0.45
C LYS A 231 15.25 5.02 1.85
N TYR A 232 15.04 6.33 1.94
CA TYR A 232 15.16 7.09 3.18
C TYR A 232 14.19 6.55 4.25
N PHE A 233 12.93 6.31 3.88
CA PHE A 233 11.94 5.75 4.79
C PHE A 233 12.37 4.38 5.31
N MET A 234 12.80 3.47 4.43
CA MET A 234 13.19 2.12 4.83
C MET A 234 14.44 2.13 5.73
N GLN A 235 15.41 3.03 5.49
CA GLN A 235 16.56 3.23 6.37
C GLN A 235 16.16 3.78 7.74
N ALA A 236 15.20 4.71 7.78
CA ALA A 236 14.72 5.27 9.05
C ALA A 236 13.96 4.24 9.88
N VAL A 237 13.26 3.30 9.24
CA VAL A 237 12.40 2.32 9.91
C VAL A 237 13.14 1.03 10.30
N CYS A 238 14.21 0.65 9.59
CA CYS A 238 14.83 -0.67 9.74
C CYS A 238 15.34 -0.97 11.16
N ASP A 239 15.82 0.05 11.87
CA ASP A 239 16.31 -0.08 13.26
C ASP A 239 15.18 -0.09 14.30
N HIS A 240 13.93 0.15 13.87
CA HIS A 240 12.74 0.22 14.70
C HIS A 240 11.79 -0.97 14.51
N VAL A 241 12.23 -2.00 13.78
CA VAL A 241 11.46 -3.22 13.54
C VAL A 241 12.31 -4.46 13.85
N THR A 242 11.66 -5.61 14.03
CA THR A 242 12.34 -6.88 14.24
C THR A 242 11.81 -7.94 13.28
N PRO A 243 12.56 -9.03 13.01
CA PRO A 243 12.01 -10.17 12.30
C PRO A 243 10.67 -10.60 12.91
N GLY A 244 9.64 -10.73 12.06
CA GLY A 244 8.25 -10.91 12.44
C GLY A 244 7.36 -9.69 12.17
N SER A 245 7.93 -8.48 12.12
CA SER A 245 7.20 -7.25 11.79
C SER A 245 6.65 -7.28 10.35
N HIS A 246 5.53 -6.60 10.13
CA HIS A 246 4.86 -6.54 8.83
C HIS A 246 5.03 -5.18 8.15
N PHE A 247 5.26 -5.20 6.84
CA PHE A 247 5.33 -4.04 5.97
C PHE A 247 4.19 -4.14 4.95
N ILE A 248 3.29 -3.16 4.95
CA ILE A 248 2.07 -3.14 4.16
C ILE A 248 2.16 -1.96 3.18
N PHE A 249 2.40 -2.23 1.91
CA PHE A 249 2.56 -1.22 0.86
C PHE A 249 1.27 -1.09 0.07
N GLN A 250 0.61 0.07 0.13
CA GLN A 250 -0.68 0.30 -0.56
C GLN A 250 -0.54 0.43 -2.08
N ASP A 251 0.56 1.03 -2.53
CA ASP A 251 0.83 1.29 -3.96
C ASP A 251 1.77 0.25 -4.59
N TYR A 252 1.98 -0.91 -3.96
CA TYR A 252 2.86 -1.94 -4.51
C TYR A 252 2.37 -2.42 -5.89
N GLY A 253 1.05 -2.57 -6.05
CA GLY A 253 0.42 -2.90 -7.32
C GLY A 253 0.17 -1.70 -8.25
N ALA A 254 0.41 -0.46 -7.80
CA ALA A 254 0.14 0.73 -8.59
C ALA A 254 1.17 0.90 -9.71
N PHE A 255 0.71 1.07 -10.94
CA PHE A 255 1.60 1.01 -12.11
C PHE A 255 2.66 2.12 -12.17
N THR A 256 2.41 3.26 -11.52
CA THR A 256 3.31 4.40 -11.46
C THR A 256 4.42 4.24 -10.42
N CYS A 257 4.29 3.30 -9.48
CA CYS A 257 5.15 3.21 -8.30
C CYS A 257 6.18 2.07 -8.40
N PHE A 258 6.87 1.98 -9.54
CA PHE A 258 7.77 0.86 -9.87
C PHE A 258 8.93 0.67 -8.87
N TRP A 259 9.33 1.72 -8.14
CA TRP A 259 10.41 1.64 -7.14
C TRP A 259 10.07 0.72 -5.96
N ILE A 260 8.78 0.57 -5.61
CA ILE A 260 8.36 -0.30 -4.49
C ILE A 260 8.65 -1.78 -4.81
N PRO A 261 8.14 -2.38 -5.91
CA PRO A 261 8.45 -3.77 -6.24
C PRO A 261 9.93 -3.99 -6.55
N VAL A 262 10.64 -2.99 -7.09
CA VAL A 262 12.10 -3.06 -7.29
C VAL A 262 12.83 -3.16 -5.95
N PHE A 263 12.50 -2.30 -4.97
CA PHE A 263 13.06 -2.37 -3.62
C PHE A 263 12.80 -3.75 -2.98
N MET A 264 11.56 -4.22 -3.04
CA MET A 264 11.18 -5.50 -2.46
C MET A 264 11.88 -6.69 -3.13
N THR A 265 12.18 -6.61 -4.43
CA THR A 265 12.92 -7.65 -5.15
C THR A 265 14.39 -7.66 -4.77
N LEU A 266 15.02 -6.48 -4.67
CA LEU A 266 16.41 -6.33 -4.23
C LEU A 266 16.61 -6.80 -2.78
N MET A 267 15.60 -6.61 -1.94
CA MET A 267 15.61 -7.01 -0.53
C MET A 267 14.87 -8.33 -0.25
N ARG A 268 14.55 -9.14 -1.27
CA ARG A 268 13.67 -10.32 -1.15
C ARG A 268 14.13 -11.36 -0.13
N GLU A 269 15.44 -11.46 0.11
CA GLU A 269 16.01 -12.35 1.14
C GLU A 269 15.56 -12.01 2.57
N HIS A 270 15.06 -10.78 2.78
CA HIS A 270 14.60 -10.28 4.08
C HIS A 270 13.08 -10.32 4.22
N PHE A 271 12.33 -10.48 3.12
CA PHE A 271 10.87 -10.32 3.13
C PHE A 271 10.15 -11.56 2.60
N LYS A 272 9.02 -11.88 3.21
CA LYS A 272 8.10 -12.91 2.71
C LYS A 272 6.73 -12.28 2.46
N LEU A 273 6.18 -12.45 1.26
CA LEU A 273 4.81 -12.04 0.97
C LEU A 273 3.82 -12.86 1.82
N VAL A 274 2.91 -12.17 2.50
CA VAL A 274 1.92 -12.76 3.43
C VAL A 274 0.49 -12.58 2.93
N ALA A 275 0.17 -11.41 2.37
CA ALA A 275 -1.17 -11.10 1.90
C ALA A 275 -1.12 -10.09 0.75
N CYS A 276 -2.10 -10.13 -0.15
CA CYS A 276 -2.35 -9.05 -1.09
C CYS A 276 -3.85 -8.83 -1.33
N VAL A 277 -4.24 -7.57 -1.54
CA VAL A 277 -5.59 -7.17 -1.91
C VAL A 277 -5.50 -5.92 -2.78
N ASP A 278 -6.11 -5.96 -3.96
CA ASP A 278 -6.04 -4.87 -4.95
C ASP A 278 -4.57 -4.42 -5.16
N ASN A 279 -4.21 -3.19 -4.81
CA ASN A 279 -2.84 -2.69 -4.92
C ASN A 279 -1.99 -2.86 -3.65
N THR A 280 -2.61 -3.26 -2.54
CA THR A 280 -1.99 -3.37 -1.22
C THR A 280 -1.35 -4.74 -0.98
N TYR A 281 -0.05 -4.76 -0.65
CA TYR A 281 0.74 -5.97 -0.41
C TYR A 281 1.36 -5.95 0.97
N THR A 282 1.24 -7.06 1.69
CA THR A 282 1.80 -7.24 3.03
C THR A 282 2.94 -8.23 3.01
N PHE A 283 4.10 -7.79 3.49
CA PHE A 283 5.29 -8.59 3.63
C PHE A 283 5.65 -8.73 5.11
N ARG A 284 6.12 -9.90 5.51
CA ARG A 284 6.73 -10.13 6.83
C ARG A 284 8.24 -10.06 6.71
N LEU A 285 8.87 -9.27 7.57
CA LEU A 285 10.31 -9.25 7.73
C LEU A 285 10.76 -10.59 8.33
N THR A 286 11.60 -11.34 7.62
CA THR A 286 12.09 -12.67 8.04
C THR A 286 13.51 -12.67 8.55
N LYS A 287 14.31 -11.68 8.11
CA LYS A 287 15.68 -11.44 8.56
C LYS A 287 15.82 -9.97 8.89
N SER A 288 16.64 -9.62 9.87
CA SER A 288 16.93 -8.22 10.17
C SER A 288 17.46 -7.53 8.92
N LEU A 289 17.05 -6.29 8.71
CA LEU A 289 17.51 -5.43 7.64
C LEU A 289 18.08 -4.19 8.31
N ASP A 290 19.23 -3.71 7.88
CA ASP A 290 19.87 -2.52 8.44
C ASP A 290 20.09 -1.46 7.36
N ALA A 291 20.35 -0.24 7.80
CA ALA A 291 20.51 0.90 6.91
C ALA A 291 21.71 0.74 5.95
N GLN A 292 22.77 0.02 6.37
CA GLN A 292 23.94 -0.22 5.55
C GLN A 292 23.63 -1.17 4.38
N THR A 293 22.90 -2.25 4.66
CA THR A 293 22.42 -3.21 3.66
C THR A 293 21.51 -2.53 2.65
N ILE A 294 20.58 -1.69 3.12
CA ILE A 294 19.72 -0.88 2.24
C ILE A 294 20.57 0.07 1.38
N SER A 295 21.55 0.76 1.98
CA SER A 295 22.41 1.70 1.26
C SER A 295 23.20 1.04 0.13
N ALA A 296 23.69 -0.19 0.38
CA ALA A 296 24.46 -0.96 -0.57
C ALA A 296 23.61 -1.61 -1.67
N GLY A 297 22.39 -2.07 -1.32
CA GLY A 297 21.52 -2.81 -2.24
C GLY A 297 20.50 -1.97 -3.00
N PHE A 298 20.20 -0.75 -2.53
CA PHE A 298 19.25 0.15 -3.16
C PHE A 298 19.88 1.55 -3.31
N PRO A 299 20.34 1.93 -4.51
CA PRO A 299 21.07 3.18 -4.72
C PRO A 299 20.19 4.42 -4.54
N ASP A 300 20.80 5.62 -4.54
CA ASP A 300 20.08 6.88 -4.31
C ASP A 300 19.19 7.29 -5.49
N SER A 301 19.53 6.84 -6.70
CA SER A 301 18.75 7.07 -7.91
C SER A 301 18.62 5.80 -8.77
N PRO A 302 17.52 5.64 -9.53
CA PRO A 302 17.32 4.48 -10.37
C PRO A 302 18.37 4.36 -11.50
N GLU A 303 18.94 5.47 -11.98
CA GLU A 303 19.97 5.48 -13.04
C GLU A 303 21.27 4.77 -12.63
N GLN A 304 21.46 4.53 -11.33
CA GLN A 304 22.60 3.78 -10.79
C GLN A 304 22.40 2.27 -10.89
N ILE A 305 21.21 1.80 -11.26
CA ILE A 305 20.94 0.40 -11.61
C ILE A 305 21.00 0.28 -13.13
N ASP A 306 21.82 -0.65 -13.63
CA ASP A 306 21.89 -0.88 -15.08
C ASP A 306 20.57 -1.47 -15.62
N GLN A 307 20.33 -1.24 -16.91
CA GLN A 307 19.11 -1.69 -17.59
C GLN A 307 18.94 -3.22 -17.50
N ALA A 308 20.02 -3.99 -17.60
CA ALA A 308 19.98 -5.45 -17.53
C ALA A 308 19.46 -5.94 -16.16
N THR A 309 19.82 -5.24 -15.09
CA THR A 309 19.33 -5.51 -13.73
C THR A 309 17.84 -5.19 -13.61
N PHE A 310 17.38 -4.07 -14.17
CA PHE A 310 15.93 -3.77 -14.23
C PHE A 310 15.16 -4.83 -14.99
N GLU A 311 15.64 -5.24 -16.16
CA GLU A 311 15.03 -6.30 -16.97
C GLU A 311 14.92 -7.61 -16.17
N ALA A 312 16.02 -8.04 -15.53
CA ALA A 312 16.03 -9.25 -14.71
C ALA A 312 15.06 -9.17 -13.50
N ILE A 313 14.93 -8.00 -12.87
CA ILE A 313 13.97 -7.78 -11.78
C ILE A 313 12.53 -7.94 -12.26
N PHE A 314 12.18 -7.30 -13.38
CA PHE A 314 10.81 -7.37 -13.90
C PHE A 314 10.48 -8.73 -14.52
N GLU A 315 11.45 -9.40 -15.16
CA GLU A 315 11.28 -10.79 -15.58
C GLU A 315 10.94 -11.71 -14.39
N PHE A 316 11.69 -11.56 -13.29
CA PHE A 316 11.40 -12.30 -12.05
C PHE A 316 9.99 -12.00 -11.52
N LEU A 317 9.60 -10.73 -11.42
CA LEU A 317 8.27 -10.33 -10.94
C LEU A 317 7.14 -10.84 -11.84
N LEU A 318 7.33 -10.85 -13.16
CA LEU A 318 6.38 -11.39 -14.13
C LEU A 318 6.25 -12.92 -13.99
N MET A 319 7.36 -13.64 -13.81
CA MET A 319 7.33 -15.09 -13.55
C MET A 319 6.56 -15.40 -12.26
N GLU A 320 6.87 -14.69 -11.18
CA GLU A 320 6.18 -14.81 -9.89
C GLU A 320 4.67 -14.56 -10.01
N ALA A 321 4.24 -13.53 -10.75
CA ALA A 321 2.82 -13.27 -10.99
C ALA A 321 2.16 -14.36 -11.86
N ALA A 322 2.89 -14.90 -12.85
CA ALA A 322 2.41 -15.99 -13.69
C ALA A 322 2.20 -17.28 -12.88
N ASP A 323 3.14 -17.62 -11.99
CA ASP A 323 3.08 -18.80 -11.14
C ASP A 323 1.88 -18.74 -10.18
N ARG A 324 1.54 -17.55 -9.69
CA ARG A 324 0.32 -17.28 -8.90
C ARG A 324 -0.96 -17.22 -9.72
N ASN A 325 -0.88 -17.26 -11.05
CA ASN A 325 -1.98 -16.97 -11.97
C ASN A 325 -2.65 -15.61 -11.65
N ASP A 326 -1.85 -14.63 -11.22
CA ASP A 326 -2.29 -13.28 -10.88
C ASP A 326 -2.18 -12.37 -12.10
N THR A 327 -3.27 -12.36 -12.87
CA THR A 327 -3.32 -11.61 -14.13
C THR A 327 -3.37 -10.09 -13.94
N PHE A 328 -3.72 -9.62 -12.73
CA PHE A 328 -3.68 -8.20 -12.42
C PHE A 328 -2.24 -7.77 -12.16
N CYS A 329 -1.50 -8.53 -11.33
CA CYS A 329 -0.06 -8.33 -11.15
C CYS A 329 0.71 -8.38 -12.46
N LEU A 330 0.45 -9.39 -13.30
CA LEU A 330 1.14 -9.54 -14.58
C LEU A 330 1.04 -8.26 -15.43
N GLN A 331 -0.16 -7.71 -15.55
CA GLN A 331 -0.39 -6.48 -16.31
C GLN A 331 0.26 -5.26 -15.63
N ASN A 332 0.18 -5.15 -14.30
CA ASN A 332 0.80 -4.03 -13.60
C ASN A 332 2.33 -4.10 -13.60
N TYR A 333 2.95 -5.27 -13.51
CA TYR A 333 4.41 -5.40 -13.63
C TYR A 333 4.91 -5.03 -15.03
N GLU A 334 4.16 -5.36 -16.10
CA GLU A 334 4.48 -4.86 -17.44
C GLU A 334 4.41 -3.32 -17.52
N LEU A 335 3.39 -2.71 -16.91
CA LEU A 335 3.28 -1.25 -16.86
C LEU A 335 4.37 -0.62 -15.99
N GLN A 336 4.72 -1.21 -14.86
CA GLN A 336 5.79 -0.74 -13.97
C GLN A 336 7.16 -0.88 -14.62
N HIS A 337 7.37 -1.91 -15.44
CA HIS A 337 8.58 -2.04 -16.25
C HIS A 337 8.65 -0.92 -17.29
N ALA A 338 7.56 -0.65 -18.00
CA ALA A 338 7.49 0.49 -18.92
C ALA A 338 7.68 1.84 -18.20
N ALA A 339 7.14 1.98 -16.99
CA ALA A 339 7.35 3.14 -16.13
C ALA A 339 8.84 3.33 -15.78
N ALA A 340 9.54 2.27 -15.40
CA ALA A 340 10.97 2.31 -15.13
C ALA A 340 11.78 2.74 -16.38
N LEU A 341 11.47 2.19 -17.55
CA LEU A 341 12.11 2.56 -18.82
C LEU A 341 11.86 4.03 -19.18
N ALA A 342 10.62 4.50 -19.04
CA ALA A 342 10.28 5.90 -19.26
C ALA A 342 11.02 6.84 -18.28
N TYR A 343 11.17 6.41 -17.03
CA TYR A 343 11.95 7.12 -16.01
C TYR A 343 13.42 7.26 -16.41
N LEU A 344 14.02 6.18 -16.92
CA LEU A 344 15.42 6.16 -17.40
C LEU A 344 15.62 6.86 -18.76
N GLY A 345 14.56 7.39 -19.36
CA GLY A 345 14.61 8.12 -20.63
C GLY A 345 14.30 7.30 -21.89
N ASP A 346 14.11 5.98 -21.78
CA ASP A 346 13.73 5.11 -22.90
C ASP A 346 12.20 5.12 -23.12
N ARG A 347 11.71 6.27 -23.59
CA ARG A 347 10.27 6.49 -23.80
C ARG A 347 9.72 5.71 -24.99
N GLU A 348 10.54 5.44 -26.00
CA GLU A 348 10.10 4.69 -27.19
C GLU A 348 9.82 3.23 -26.84
N GLU A 349 10.72 2.55 -26.10
CA GLU A 349 10.50 1.18 -25.66
C GLU A 349 9.37 1.10 -24.63
N ALA A 350 9.29 2.07 -23.70
CA ALA A 350 8.17 2.17 -22.76
C ALA A 350 6.81 2.25 -23.49
N TYR A 351 6.69 3.14 -24.49
CA TYR A 351 5.49 3.26 -25.32
C TYR A 351 5.19 1.96 -26.07
N ALA A 352 6.20 1.34 -26.70
CA ALA A 352 6.04 0.09 -27.42
C ALA A 352 5.54 -1.05 -26.52
N ARG A 353 6.06 -1.16 -25.28
CA ARG A 353 5.60 -2.11 -24.27
C ARG A 353 4.13 -1.91 -23.90
N ILE A 354 3.75 -0.70 -23.50
CA ILE A 354 2.37 -0.44 -23.07
C ILE A 354 1.40 -0.67 -24.24
N LYS A 355 1.77 -0.26 -25.46
CA LYS A 355 0.94 -0.47 -26.66
C LYS A 355 0.75 -1.95 -26.99
N ARG A 356 1.72 -2.82 -26.71
CA ARG A 356 1.56 -4.29 -26.87
C ARG A 356 0.47 -4.84 -25.97
N LEU A 357 0.31 -4.31 -24.75
CA LEU A 357 -0.70 -4.79 -23.80
C LEU A 357 -2.14 -4.62 -24.30
N LEU A 358 -2.42 -3.57 -25.07
CA LEU A 358 -3.74 -3.35 -25.70
C LEU A 358 -4.13 -4.46 -26.69
N ASN A 359 -3.14 -5.19 -27.23
CA ASN A 359 -3.38 -6.27 -28.18
C ASN A 359 -3.52 -7.64 -27.51
N ILE A 360 -3.32 -7.74 -26.19
CA ILE A 360 -3.43 -9.00 -25.44
C ILE A 360 -4.90 -9.17 -24.99
N PRO A 361 -5.65 -10.18 -25.50
CA PRO A 361 -7.08 -10.32 -25.19
C PRO A 361 -7.39 -10.41 -23.69
N TYR A 362 -6.49 -10.98 -22.91
CA TYR A 362 -6.64 -11.15 -21.47
C TYR A 362 -6.60 -9.82 -20.68
N PHE A 363 -5.97 -8.78 -21.25
CA PHE A 363 -5.80 -7.48 -20.60
C PHE A 363 -6.87 -6.45 -20.98
N ARG A 364 -7.84 -6.81 -21.84
CA ARG A 364 -8.92 -5.91 -22.27
C ARG A 364 -9.76 -5.33 -21.12
N LYS A 365 -9.89 -6.07 -20.00
CA LYS A 365 -10.58 -5.60 -18.79
C LYS A 365 -9.84 -4.43 -18.10
N TYR A 366 -8.60 -4.16 -18.50
CA TYR A 366 -7.73 -3.11 -17.96
C TYR A 366 -7.41 -2.01 -18.98
N ASP A 367 -8.15 -1.94 -20.10
CA ASP A 367 -7.91 -0.97 -21.18
C ASP A 367 -7.84 0.48 -20.68
N SER A 368 -8.67 0.88 -19.72
CA SER A 368 -8.64 2.23 -19.14
C SER A 368 -7.31 2.53 -18.45
N LEU A 369 -6.80 1.57 -17.67
CA LEU A 369 -5.54 1.70 -16.95
C LEU A 369 -4.35 1.71 -17.92
N ILE A 370 -4.36 0.84 -18.92
CA ILE A 370 -3.31 0.79 -19.95
C ILE A 370 -3.27 2.09 -20.75
N ARG A 371 -4.44 2.69 -21.05
CA ARG A 371 -4.52 3.99 -21.74
C ARG A 371 -4.02 5.14 -20.88
N LEU A 372 -4.31 5.14 -19.58
CA LEU A 372 -3.75 6.12 -18.66
C LEU A 372 -2.21 6.02 -18.63
N ALA A 373 -1.67 4.80 -18.60
CA ALA A 373 -0.23 4.58 -18.64
C ALA A 373 0.41 4.97 -19.98
N LEU A 374 -0.33 4.93 -21.10
CA LEU A 374 0.16 5.46 -22.40
C LEU A 374 0.33 6.98 -22.38
N GLU A 375 -0.43 7.70 -21.57
CA GLU A 375 -0.30 9.13 -21.41
C GLU A 375 0.82 9.46 -20.42
N CYS A 376 0.73 8.91 -19.21
CA CYS A 376 1.63 9.18 -18.10
C CYS A 376 1.94 7.87 -17.36
N PRO A 377 2.98 7.12 -17.75
CA PRO A 377 3.31 5.85 -17.12
C PRO A 377 3.87 6.03 -15.70
N THR A 378 4.46 7.19 -15.38
CA THR A 378 5.16 7.43 -14.12
C THR A 378 5.38 8.93 -13.86
N TYR A 379 6.01 9.24 -12.73
CA TYR A 379 6.42 10.58 -12.33
C TYR A 379 7.78 10.55 -11.63
N THR A 380 8.50 11.68 -11.69
CA THR A 380 9.74 11.96 -10.95
C THR A 380 9.46 13.01 -9.86
N PRO A 381 10.45 13.33 -9.00
CA PRO A 381 10.35 14.48 -8.10
C PRO A 381 9.99 15.81 -8.80
N GLU A 382 10.38 15.95 -10.06
CA GLU A 382 10.16 17.12 -10.92
C GLU A 382 8.78 17.14 -11.61
N GLY A 383 8.07 16.02 -11.65
CA GLY A 383 6.69 15.94 -12.17
C GLY A 383 6.40 14.70 -13.01
N ASN A 384 5.28 14.74 -13.72
CA ASN A 384 4.81 13.65 -14.57
C ASN A 384 5.74 13.41 -15.77
N ILE A 385 5.98 12.14 -16.11
CA ILE A 385 6.66 11.76 -17.35
C ILE A 385 5.61 11.40 -18.38
N TYR A 386 5.54 12.17 -19.47
CA TYR A 386 4.66 11.88 -20.59
C TYR A 386 5.40 11.12 -21.71
N LEU A 387 4.72 10.16 -22.33
CA LEU A 387 5.29 9.39 -23.45
C LEU A 387 5.15 10.09 -24.80
N SER A 388 4.16 10.97 -24.98
CA SER A 388 4.11 11.85 -26.14
C SER A 388 5.19 12.93 -26.03
N ALA A 389 5.83 13.25 -27.16
CA ALA A 389 6.70 14.42 -27.20
C ALA A 389 5.84 15.66 -26.91
N PRO A 390 6.24 16.55 -25.98
CA PRO A 390 5.55 17.82 -25.78
C PRO A 390 5.64 18.63 -27.09
N GLY A 391 4.58 18.58 -27.90
CA GLY A 391 4.51 19.22 -29.22
C GLY A 391 3.87 18.41 -30.35
N ALA A 392 3.48 17.14 -30.14
CA ALA A 392 2.86 16.32 -31.21
C ALA A 392 1.36 16.58 -31.42
N ASP A 393 0.66 17.22 -30.48
CA ASP A 393 -0.80 17.42 -30.51
C ASP A 393 -1.24 18.90 -30.64
N SER A 394 -0.36 19.78 -31.12
CA SER A 394 -0.69 21.20 -31.37
C SER A 394 -0.73 21.58 -32.86
N ASN A 395 -1.19 20.67 -33.73
CA ASN A 395 -1.50 20.96 -35.14
C ASN A 395 -2.91 20.52 -35.53
#